data_AF-A0A1Q3BRJ9-F1
#
_entry.id   AF-A0A1Q3BRJ9-F1
#
_cell.length_a   1.000
_cell.length_b   1.000
_cell.length_c   1.000
_cell.angle_alpha   90.00
_cell.angle_beta   90.00
_cell.angle_gamma   90.00
#
_symmetry.space_group_name_H-M   'P 1'
#
loop_
_entity.id
_entity.type
_entity.pdbx_description
1 polymer ?
#
loop_
_entity_poly.entity_id
_entity_poly.type
_entity_poly.pdbx_seq_one_letter_code
_entity_poly.pdbx_strand_id
1 'polypeptide(L)'
;CSFHMKPNKDWFTTYEVKEGKVLLGDNNALKVVRCEKVQIKMFDGVIRTLEAWHVSRLKKNLISMGVLDSHGCKFTGENGIINVLRGALVIMKGKKIDGLYQL
;
A
#
# COMPACT_ATOMS: atom_id res chain seq x y z
N CYS A 1 -7.34 -1.53 -12.37
CA CYS A 1 -6.00 -1.56 -11.72
C CYS A 1 -6.15 -1.20 -10.24
N SER A 2 -5.55 -1.97 -9.34
CA SER A 2 -5.44 -1.63 -7.92
C SER A 2 -4.10 -0.93 -7.66
N PHE A 3 -4.05 0.01 -6.72
CA PHE A 3 -2.85 0.78 -6.39
C PHE A 3 -2.63 0.79 -4.88
N HIS A 4 -1.40 1.00 -4.42
CA HIS A 4 -1.18 1.46 -3.04
C HIS A 4 -1.81 2.85 -2.87
N MET A 5 -2.39 3.17 -1.73
CA MET A 5 -3.08 4.46 -1.52
C MET A 5 -2.75 5.04 -0.15
N LYS A 6 -2.60 6.37 -0.08
CA LYS A 6 -2.25 7.10 1.14
C LYS A 6 -3.08 8.39 1.24
N PRO A 7 -3.59 8.77 2.42
CA PRO A 7 -4.35 10.01 2.57
C PRO A 7 -3.49 11.23 2.94
N ASN A 8 -2.30 11.03 3.53
CA ASN A 8 -1.45 12.14 3.94
C ASN A 8 -0.50 12.56 2.80
N LYS A 9 -0.66 13.81 2.34
CA LYS A 9 0.16 14.43 1.29
C LYS A 9 1.64 14.57 1.67
N ASP A 10 1.94 14.79 2.95
CA ASP A 10 3.28 15.13 3.44
C ASP A 10 4.22 13.93 3.49
N TRP A 11 3.70 12.71 3.33
CA TRP A 11 4.48 11.47 3.35
C TRP A 11 5.11 11.09 2.00
N PHE A 12 4.93 11.94 1.00
CA PHE A 12 5.43 11.70 -0.34
C PHE A 12 6.64 12.59 -0.62
N THR A 13 7.70 12.00 -1.17
CA THR A 13 8.97 12.69 -1.43
C THR A 13 8.95 13.61 -2.65
N THR A 14 8.06 13.37 -3.60
CA THR A 14 7.91 14.09 -4.89
C THR A 14 6.44 14.28 -5.18
N TYR A 15 5.96 15.43 -5.69
CA TYR A 15 4.54 15.74 -5.92
C TYR A 15 4.21 16.10 -7.38
N GLU A 16 3.87 15.12 -8.21
CA GLU A 16 3.29 15.34 -9.55
C GLU A 16 1.75 15.26 -9.54
N VAL A 17 1.09 16.12 -10.32
CA VAL A 17 -0.39 16.15 -10.45
C VAL A 17 -0.80 15.29 -11.65
N LYS A 18 -1.49 14.17 -11.40
CA LYS A 18 -2.13 13.31 -12.41
C LYS A 18 -3.57 13.04 -12.01
N GLU A 19 -4.51 13.44 -12.86
CA GLU A 19 -5.93 13.22 -12.57
C GLU A 19 -6.35 11.78 -12.87
N GLY A 20 -7.07 11.18 -11.93
CA GLY A 20 -7.64 9.85 -12.08
C GLY A 20 -8.86 9.65 -11.18
N LYS A 21 -9.47 8.48 -11.26
CA LYS A 21 -10.58 8.07 -10.39
C LYS A 21 -10.31 6.69 -9.81
N VAL A 22 -10.60 6.53 -8.52
CA VAL A 22 -10.62 5.23 -7.83
C VAL A 22 -12.06 4.94 -7.42
N LEU A 23 -12.55 3.75 -7.75
CA LEU A 23 -13.84 3.28 -7.27
C LEU A 23 -13.63 2.57 -5.93
N LEU A 24 -14.45 2.95 -4.95
CA LEU A 24 -14.55 2.27 -3.67
C LEU A 24 -15.46 1.04 -3.80
N GLY A 25 -15.48 0.20 -2.76
CA GLY A 25 -16.32 -1.01 -2.72
C GLY A 25 -17.83 -0.72 -2.78
N ASP A 26 -18.25 0.51 -2.50
CA ASP A 26 -19.62 1.01 -2.63
C ASP A 26 -19.88 1.71 -3.97
N ASN A 27 -18.98 1.55 -4.95
CA ASN A 27 -18.98 2.21 -6.26
C ASN A 27 -18.86 3.73 -6.24
N ASN A 28 -18.64 4.36 -5.09
CA ASN A 28 -18.34 5.79 -5.06
C ASN A 28 -16.97 6.05 -5.67
N ALA A 29 -16.92 7.01 -6.58
CA ALA A 29 -15.67 7.45 -7.20
C ALA A 29 -14.99 8.52 -6.33
N LEU A 30 -13.72 8.29 -6.00
CA LEU A 30 -12.84 9.29 -5.41
C LEU A 30 -11.95 9.87 -6.51
N LYS A 31 -11.90 11.20 -6.59
CA LYS A 31 -10.89 11.88 -7.40
C LYS A 31 -9.52 11.55 -6.82
N VAL A 32 -8.65 11.03 -7.67
CA VAL A 32 -7.24 10.85 -7.35
C VAL A 32 -6.45 11.92 -8.07
N VAL A 33 -5.49 12.46 -7.36
CA VAL A 33 -4.74 13.64 -7.79
C VAL A 33 -3.33 13.29 -8.23
N ARG A 34 -2.80 12.09 -7.88
CA ARG A 34 -1.34 11.88 -7.86
C ARG A 34 -0.91 10.42 -7.70
N CYS A 35 0.22 10.06 -8.31
CA CYS A 35 0.92 8.77 -8.15
C CYS A 35 2.40 9.04 -7.84
N GLU A 36 2.88 8.65 -6.66
CA GLU A 36 4.25 9.00 -6.21
C GLU A 36 4.86 7.99 -5.23
N LYS A 37 6.18 8.13 -5.00
CA LYS A 37 6.96 7.28 -4.10
C LYS A 37 6.73 7.64 -2.63
N VAL A 38 6.52 6.61 -1.81
CA VAL A 38 6.37 6.69 -0.35
C VAL A 38 7.37 5.74 0.30
N GLN A 39 8.08 6.26 1.31
CA GLN A 39 9.03 5.47 2.08
C GLN A 39 8.36 4.90 3.33
N ILE A 40 8.60 3.61 3.60
CA ILE A 40 8.08 2.91 4.76
C ILE A 40 9.24 2.15 5.40
N LYS A 41 9.48 2.40 6.69
CA LYS A 41 10.41 1.60 7.49
C LYS A 41 9.73 0.29 7.86
N MET A 42 10.34 -0.83 7.50
CA MET A 42 9.81 -2.17 7.74
C MET A 42 10.29 -2.73 9.09
N PHE A 43 9.74 -3.89 9.48
CA PHE A 43 10.06 -4.57 10.75
C PHE A 43 11.56 -4.92 10.91
N ASP A 44 12.27 -5.07 9.80
CA ASP A 44 13.71 -5.35 9.71
C ASP A 44 14.57 -4.06 9.80
N GLY A 45 13.93 -2.90 9.95
CA GLY A 45 14.58 -1.59 9.95
C GLY A 45 14.89 -1.04 8.56
N VAL A 46 14.70 -1.81 7.49
CA VAL A 46 14.96 -1.39 6.12
C VAL A 46 13.86 -0.46 5.64
N ILE A 47 14.26 0.68 5.06
CA ILE A 47 13.33 1.60 4.41
C ILE A 47 13.08 1.10 2.99
N ARG A 48 11.80 0.83 2.67
CA ARG A 48 11.37 0.44 1.32
C ARG A 48 10.53 1.55 0.70
N THR A 49 10.66 1.70 -0.61
CA THR A 49 9.92 2.70 -1.38
C THR A 49 8.81 2.00 -2.18
N LEU A 50 7.58 2.50 -2.07
CA LEU A 50 6.42 2.03 -2.83
C LEU A 50 5.82 3.17 -3.64
N GLU A 51 5.35 2.87 -4.86
CA GLU A 51 4.53 3.80 -5.61
C GLU A 51 3.09 3.77 -5.09
N ALA A 52 2.57 4.91 -4.67
CA ALA A 52 1.26 5.03 -4.06
C ALA A 52 0.50 6.24 -4.60
N TRP A 53 -0.83 6.12 -4.55
CA TRP A 53 -1.74 7.14 -5.01
C TRP A 53 -2.23 7.97 -3.83
N HIS A 54 -2.22 9.30 -3.96
CA HIS A 54 -2.74 10.19 -2.93
C HIS A 54 -4.26 10.30 -3.04
N VAL A 55 -4.97 9.85 -2.00
CA VAL A 55 -6.43 9.87 -1.92
C VAL A 55 -6.86 10.46 -0.58
N SER A 56 -7.10 11.77 -0.55
CA SER A 56 -7.34 12.54 0.68
C SER A 56 -8.55 12.08 1.51
N ARG A 57 -9.55 11.45 0.87
CA ARG A 57 -10.76 10.96 1.55
C ARG A 57 -10.58 9.60 2.26
N LEU A 58 -9.42 8.94 2.13
CA LEU A 58 -9.16 7.70 2.86
C LEU A 58 -8.83 7.96 4.33
N LYS A 59 -9.23 7.04 5.22
CA LYS A 59 -8.88 7.09 6.65
C LYS A 59 -7.58 6.34 6.99
N LYS A 60 -7.21 5.37 6.16
CA LYS A 60 -6.04 4.51 6.36
C LYS A 60 -5.26 4.39 5.07
N ASN A 61 -3.98 4.07 5.22
CA ASN A 61 -3.14 3.64 4.12
C ASN A 61 -3.58 2.27 3.61
N LEU A 62 -3.59 2.08 2.29
CA LEU A 62 -3.85 0.79 1.66
C LEU A 62 -2.62 0.33 0.91
N ILE A 63 -2.28 -0.95 1.08
CA ILE A 63 -1.22 -1.60 0.32
C ILE A 63 -1.89 -2.65 -0.58
N SER A 64 -1.82 -2.45 -1.90
CA SER A 64 -2.40 -3.40 -2.84
C SER A 64 -1.57 -4.68 -2.90
N MET A 65 -2.19 -5.81 -2.56
CA MET A 65 -1.58 -7.12 -2.76
C MET A 65 -1.39 -7.42 -4.25
N GLY A 66 -2.32 -7.01 -5.12
CA GLY A 66 -2.20 -7.22 -6.56
C GLY A 66 -1.00 -6.48 -7.18
N VAL A 67 -0.65 -5.31 -6.64
CA VAL A 67 0.59 -4.61 -7.06
C VAL A 67 1.82 -5.37 -6.56
N LEU A 68 1.82 -5.87 -5.32
CA LEU A 68 2.95 -6.66 -4.82
C LEU A 68 3.12 -7.97 -5.59
N ASP A 69 2.02 -8.63 -5.93
CA ASP A 69 1.97 -9.85 -6.74
C ASP A 69 2.57 -9.62 -8.13
N SER A 70 2.18 -8.53 -8.82
CA SER A 70 2.76 -8.18 -10.12
C SER A 70 4.27 -7.86 -10.05
N HIS A 71 4.77 -7.49 -8.87
CA HIS A 71 6.20 -7.32 -8.60
C HIS A 71 6.89 -8.62 -8.15
N GLY A 72 6.24 -9.77 -8.28
CA GLY A 72 6.76 -11.10 -7.97
C GLY A 72 6.80 -11.43 -6.48
N CYS A 73 5.96 -10.78 -5.67
CA CYS A 73 5.88 -11.09 -4.25
C CYS A 73 4.95 -12.28 -3.99
N LYS A 74 5.31 -13.12 -3.02
CA LYS A 74 4.45 -14.18 -2.48
C LYS A 74 3.90 -13.77 -1.12
N PHE A 75 2.76 -14.34 -0.74
CA PHE A 75 2.10 -14.06 0.53
C PHE A 75 1.94 -15.36 1.31
N THR A 76 2.37 -15.36 2.57
CA THR A 76 2.03 -16.44 3.51
C THR A 76 1.30 -15.85 4.70
N GLY A 77 0.29 -16.54 5.19
CA GLY A 77 -0.53 -16.08 6.30
C GLY A 77 -0.76 -17.22 7.30
N GLU A 78 -0.37 -17.01 8.55
CA GLU A 78 -0.56 -18.00 9.62
C GLU A 78 -0.68 -17.29 10.98
N ASN A 79 -1.55 -17.79 11.86
CA ASN A 79 -1.73 -17.27 13.23
C ASN A 79 -1.94 -15.75 13.30
N GLY A 80 -2.64 -15.19 12.31
CA GLY A 80 -2.92 -13.75 12.22
C GLY A 80 -1.72 -12.90 11.79
N ILE A 81 -0.62 -13.49 11.33
CA ILE A 81 0.51 -12.78 10.73
C ILE A 81 0.50 -13.01 9.22
N ILE A 82 0.70 -11.95 8.44
CA ILE A 82 1.00 -12.04 7.02
C ILE A 82 2.47 -11.71 6.78
N ASN A 83 3.15 -12.53 5.99
CA ASN A 83 4.46 -12.24 5.45
C ASN A 83 4.33 -11.98 3.95
N VAL A 84 4.96 -10.90 3.48
CA VAL A 84 5.17 -10.64 2.05
C VAL A 84 6.61 -11.02 1.75
N LEU A 85 6.81 -11.94 0.81
CA LEU A 85 8.12 -12.46 0.44
C LEU A 85 8.50 -12.06 -0.97
N ARG A 86 9.78 -11.77 -1.20
CA ARG A 86 10.37 -11.70 -2.54
C ARG A 86 11.51 -12.71 -2.60
N GLY A 87 11.31 -13.79 -3.34
CA GLY A 87 12.16 -14.98 -3.22
C GLY A 87 12.04 -15.60 -1.83
N ALA A 88 13.17 -15.85 -1.17
CA ALA A 88 13.21 -16.37 0.21
C ALA A 88 13.14 -15.28 1.30
N LEU A 89 13.23 -14.00 0.93
CA LEU A 89 13.29 -12.89 1.88
C LEU A 89 11.90 -12.39 2.25
N VAL A 90 11.59 -12.32 3.54
CA VAL A 90 10.40 -11.61 4.04
C VAL A 90 10.68 -10.11 4.01
N ILE A 91 10.00 -9.39 3.12
CA ILE A 91 10.19 -7.95 2.90
C ILE A 91 9.18 -7.08 3.64
N MET A 92 8.02 -7.64 4.03
CA MET A 92 7.03 -6.98 4.87
C MET A 92 6.37 -7.99 5.80
N LYS A 93 6.00 -7.55 7.00
CA LYS A 93 5.20 -8.31 7.97
C LYS A 93 4.02 -7.46 8.40
N GLY A 94 2.85 -8.07 8.50
CA GLY A 94 1.68 -7.42 9.06
C GLY A 94 0.94 -8.30 10.05
N LYS A 95 0.30 -7.68 11.04
CA LYS A 95 -0.55 -8.35 12.03
C LYS A 95 -2.02 -8.10 11.73
N LYS A 96 -2.83 -9.14 11.82
CA LYS A 96 -4.28 -9.06 11.65
C LYS A 96 -4.92 -8.38 12.86
N ILE A 97 -5.61 -7.28 12.63
CA ILE A 97 -6.35 -6.49 13.62
C ILE A 97 -7.66 -6.06 12.94
N ASP A 98 -8.80 -6.39 13.54
CA ASP A 98 -10.14 -6.06 13.03
C ASP A 98 -10.36 -6.48 11.56
N GLY A 99 -9.87 -7.66 11.20
CA GLY A 99 -9.99 -8.21 9.84
C GLY A 99 -8.98 -7.67 8.81
N LEU A 100 -8.15 -6.69 9.16
CA LEU A 100 -7.12 -6.13 8.27
C LEU A 100 -5.70 -6.47 8.76
N TYR A 101 -4.79 -6.72 7.83
CA TYR A 101 -3.37 -6.79 8.15
C TYR A 101 -2.77 -5.38 8.22
N GLN A 102 -2.19 -5.04 9.36
CA GLN A 102 -1.51 -3.76 9.60
C GLN A 102 -0.01 -4.02 9.70
N LEU A 103 0.79 -3.23 8.98
CA LEU A 103 2.26 -3.24 9.08
C LEU A 103 2.71 -2.67 10.43
#